data_AF-J8Q6P2-F1
#
_entry.id   AF-J8Q6P2-F1
#
_cell.length_a   1.000
_cell.length_b   1.000
_cell.length_c   1.000
_cell.angle_alpha   90.00
_cell.angle_beta   90.00
_cell.angle_gamma   90.00
#
_symmetry.space_group_name_H-M   'P 1'
#
loop_
_entity.id
_entity.type
_entity.pdbx_description
1 polymer ?
#
loop_
_entity_poly.entity_id
_entity_poly.type
_entity_poly.pdbx_seq_one_letter_code
_entity_poly.pdbx_strand_id
1 'polypeptide(L)'
;MLSKPMDKNFEELCYSCRTGDMDNVDRLISTGVNVNSVDKFDNSPLFLASLCGHEEVVKLLLQRGAVCDRDRYEGARCIYGALNDAIRDTLLSYDISKAVDVKQPFATHISSIYNEESFFNRDISFRVSNDQLYTAHRFLLCARSTILAGKMAHEWVRNDVILSEVRSDILEIFFKFLYLIPVLHQIEPEQYEELIKLSNEFSIELLPEFLDKARHIADPTDKSRLMSDYQYKFTEVARNQLLVFVNNCIFGSAVDLADKEQLPISLMNCSAYPDILLSVQNRNGSIRIYPCHLAVLSRAEYFKIMFTHNLKEKVEYVKAKHLLGKYGSVIPQLTLPNCEFEVAEIILRYLYADNTDIPWMYAIDVLLVADILLEDRLKTIASTIITQSKEFIQQYNVFDVLYLSWEIGVERLEQFAAKFIAIHLQELYNDPEIKRAIVLSSERISLRQETDTVELVDDIRYYLLRKYSFEPDDVELFENQDDLEYLKQVGYLEYRKDMEIVDDILSRLNLDV
;
A
#
# COMPACT_ATOMS: atom_id res chain seq x y z
N MET A 1 -23.31 -16.40 -16.17
CA MET A 1 -21.90 -16.20 -15.75
C MET A 1 -21.04 -16.32 -16.99
N LEU A 2 -20.57 -15.21 -17.53
CA LEU A 2 -19.61 -15.18 -18.63
C LEU A 2 -18.25 -14.92 -17.99
N SER A 3 -17.36 -15.91 -18.02
CA SER A 3 -15.98 -15.78 -17.56
C SER A 3 -15.29 -14.68 -18.38
N LYS A 4 -14.76 -13.65 -17.71
CA LYS A 4 -13.82 -12.72 -18.35
C LYS A 4 -12.71 -13.55 -19.02
N PRO A 5 -12.32 -13.26 -20.28
CA PRO A 5 -11.14 -13.88 -20.86
C PRO A 5 -9.93 -13.49 -20.00
N MET A 6 -9.18 -14.49 -19.54
CA MET A 6 -7.96 -14.28 -18.78
C MET A 6 -6.93 -13.55 -19.65
N ASP A 7 -6.11 -12.70 -19.05
CA ASP A 7 -5.00 -12.05 -19.75
C ASP A 7 -4.03 -13.12 -20.29
N LYS A 8 -3.79 -13.12 -21.61
CA LYS A 8 -2.91 -14.09 -22.28
C LYS A 8 -1.50 -14.07 -21.70
N ASN A 9 -1.02 -12.89 -21.28
CA ASN A 9 0.30 -12.74 -20.67
C ASN A 9 0.37 -13.38 -19.28
N PHE A 10 -0.77 -13.43 -18.55
CA PHE A 10 -0.84 -14.11 -17.26
C PHE A 10 -0.88 -15.63 -17.41
N GLU A 11 -1.61 -16.15 -18.40
CA GLU A 11 -1.57 -17.59 -18.72
C GLU A 11 -0.16 -18.06 -19.10
N GLU A 12 0.56 -17.24 -19.89
CA GLU A 12 1.95 -17.49 -20.25
C GLU A 12 2.87 -17.45 -19.01
N LEU A 13 2.66 -16.50 -18.08
CA LEU A 13 3.41 -16.44 -16.82
C LEU A 13 3.19 -17.71 -15.98
N CYS A 14 1.94 -18.14 -15.81
CA CYS A 14 1.63 -19.38 -15.08
C CYS A 14 2.30 -20.60 -15.72
N TYR A 15 2.35 -20.68 -17.06
CA TYR A 15 3.02 -21.76 -17.77
C TYR A 15 4.54 -21.73 -17.52
N SER A 16 5.18 -20.56 -17.67
CA SER A 16 6.61 -20.38 -17.42
C SER A 16 7.00 -20.71 -15.97
N CYS A 17 6.14 -20.39 -14.98
CA CYS A 17 6.34 -20.77 -13.59
C CYS A 17 6.25 -22.29 -13.35
N ARG A 18 5.43 -23.03 -14.11
CA ARG A 18 5.36 -24.50 -14.03
C ARG A 18 6.56 -25.18 -14.66
N THR A 19 7.08 -24.61 -15.76
CA THR A 19 8.22 -25.19 -16.49
C THR A 19 9.58 -24.75 -15.96
N GLY A 20 9.64 -23.72 -15.12
CA GLY A 20 10.89 -23.18 -14.58
C GLY A 20 11.62 -22.25 -15.55
N ASP A 21 10.90 -21.66 -16.52
CA ASP A 21 11.48 -20.79 -17.55
C ASP A 21 11.72 -19.38 -16.97
N MET A 22 12.86 -19.22 -16.30
CA MET A 22 13.23 -17.98 -15.60
C MET A 22 13.22 -16.76 -16.51
N ASP A 23 13.77 -16.86 -17.73
CA ASP A 23 13.90 -15.73 -18.65
C ASP A 23 12.53 -15.20 -19.09
N ASN A 24 11.57 -16.10 -19.37
CA ASN A 24 10.21 -15.68 -19.67
C ASN A 24 9.45 -15.16 -18.44
N VAL A 25 9.66 -15.76 -17.26
CA VAL A 25 9.08 -15.23 -16.02
C VAL A 25 9.54 -13.79 -15.80
N ASP A 26 10.85 -13.53 -15.90
CA ASP A 26 11.40 -12.19 -15.73
C ASP A 26 10.84 -11.19 -16.76
N ARG A 27 10.84 -11.59 -18.04
CA ARG A 27 10.31 -10.77 -19.13
C ARG A 27 8.83 -10.43 -18.91
N LEU A 28 7.99 -11.41 -18.58
CA LEU A 28 6.54 -11.23 -18.42
C LEU A 28 6.20 -10.37 -17.20
N ILE A 29 6.89 -10.57 -16.09
CA ILE A 29 6.76 -9.71 -14.91
C ILE A 29 7.14 -8.27 -15.26
N SER A 30 8.22 -8.08 -16.02
CA SER A 30 8.69 -6.77 -16.46
C SER A 30 7.72 -6.05 -17.41
N THR A 31 6.74 -6.76 -17.99
CA THR A 31 5.66 -6.16 -18.78
C THR A 31 4.49 -5.64 -17.94
N GLY A 32 4.54 -5.79 -16.61
CA GLY A 32 3.51 -5.30 -15.68
C GLY A 32 2.41 -6.32 -15.35
N VAL A 33 2.61 -7.60 -15.66
CA VAL A 33 1.68 -8.67 -15.27
C VAL A 33 1.61 -8.74 -13.73
N ASN A 34 0.40 -8.73 -13.18
CA ASN A 34 0.21 -8.84 -11.74
C ASN A 34 0.58 -10.25 -11.25
N VAL A 35 1.74 -10.32 -10.58
CA VAL A 35 2.34 -11.54 -10.00
C VAL A 35 1.52 -12.23 -8.91
N ASN A 36 0.51 -11.54 -8.36
CA ASN A 36 -0.39 -12.05 -7.33
C ASN A 36 -1.78 -12.42 -7.87
N SER A 37 -2.00 -12.34 -9.18
CA SER A 37 -3.25 -12.84 -9.76
C SER A 37 -3.33 -14.36 -9.64
N VAL A 38 -4.54 -14.90 -9.76
CA VAL A 38 -4.79 -16.35 -9.69
C VAL A 38 -5.40 -16.88 -10.98
N ASP A 39 -5.07 -18.13 -11.30
CA ASP A 39 -5.70 -18.83 -12.42
C ASP A 39 -7.15 -19.29 -12.09
N LYS A 40 -7.79 -19.99 -13.03
CA LYS A 40 -9.17 -20.47 -12.89
C LYS A 40 -9.37 -21.52 -11.79
N PHE A 41 -8.29 -21.94 -11.15
CA PHE A 41 -8.26 -22.90 -10.05
C PHE A 41 -7.66 -22.26 -8.78
N ASP A 42 -7.65 -20.92 -8.71
CA ASP A 42 -7.12 -20.14 -7.61
C ASP A 42 -5.61 -20.38 -7.35
N ASN A 43 -4.84 -20.73 -8.38
CA ASN A 43 -3.39 -20.90 -8.25
C ASN A 43 -2.64 -19.61 -8.62
N SER A 44 -1.78 -19.14 -7.72
CA SER A 44 -0.84 -18.05 -8.00
C SER A 44 0.41 -18.55 -8.76
N PRO A 45 1.11 -17.68 -9.51
CA PRO A 45 2.40 -18.00 -10.11
C PRO A 45 3.42 -18.56 -9.10
N LEU A 46 3.45 -18.01 -7.88
CA LEU A 46 4.33 -18.47 -6.80
C LEU A 46 3.99 -19.88 -6.32
N PHE A 47 2.70 -20.18 -6.15
CA PHE A 47 2.28 -21.53 -5.79
C PHE A 47 2.70 -22.55 -6.86
N LEU A 48 2.52 -22.22 -8.14
CA LEU A 48 2.92 -23.09 -9.25
C LEU A 48 4.43 -23.34 -9.28
N ALA A 49 5.25 -22.30 -9.10
CA ALA A 49 6.71 -22.45 -9.03
C ALA A 49 7.17 -23.25 -7.81
N SER A 50 6.53 -23.03 -6.65
CA SER A 50 6.80 -23.77 -5.40
C SER A 50 6.46 -25.26 -5.52
N LEU A 51 5.28 -25.56 -6.07
CA LEU A 51 4.79 -26.92 -6.28
C LEU A 51 5.64 -27.71 -7.28
N CYS A 52 6.12 -27.03 -8.34
CA CYS A 52 6.95 -27.65 -9.37
C CYS A 52 8.45 -27.70 -9.00
N GLY A 53 8.85 -27.12 -7.87
CA GLY A 53 10.23 -27.23 -7.36
C GLY A 53 11.24 -26.25 -7.98
N HIS A 54 10.78 -25.16 -8.58
CA HIS A 54 11.64 -24.20 -9.28
C HIS A 54 12.14 -23.12 -8.32
N GLU A 55 13.14 -23.46 -7.51
CA GLU A 55 13.66 -22.59 -6.45
C GLU A 55 14.08 -21.20 -6.93
N GLU A 56 14.78 -21.10 -8.05
CA GLU A 56 15.23 -19.81 -8.59
C GLU A 56 14.06 -18.97 -9.12
N VAL A 57 13.02 -19.61 -9.66
CA VAL A 57 11.79 -18.92 -10.06
C VAL A 57 11.00 -18.48 -8.83
N VAL A 58 10.98 -19.28 -7.75
CA VAL A 58 10.40 -18.88 -6.47
C VAL A 58 11.12 -17.64 -5.93
N LYS A 59 12.46 -17.64 -5.87
CA LYS A 59 13.23 -16.47 -5.43
C LYS A 59 12.94 -15.24 -6.29
N LEU A 60 12.90 -15.39 -7.61
CA LEU A 60 12.57 -14.30 -8.53
C LEU A 60 11.15 -13.77 -8.28
N LEU A 61 10.15 -14.66 -8.18
CA LEU A 61 8.77 -14.28 -7.91
C LEU A 61 8.63 -13.58 -6.58
N LEU A 62 9.30 -14.06 -5.53
CA LEU A 62 9.33 -13.40 -4.23
C LEU A 62 9.98 -11.99 -4.35
N GLN A 63 11.14 -11.89 -4.99
CA GLN A 63 11.84 -10.62 -5.26
C GLN A 63 11.01 -9.64 -6.08
N ARG A 64 10.14 -10.14 -6.96
CA ARG A 64 9.28 -9.37 -7.89
C ARG A 64 7.84 -9.18 -7.43
N GLY A 65 7.45 -9.91 -6.42
CA GLY A 65 6.37 -9.53 -5.57
C GLY A 65 5.26 -10.47 -5.26
N ALA A 66 5.54 -11.74 -5.40
CA ALA A 66 4.62 -12.70 -4.89
C ALA A 66 4.45 -12.57 -3.37
N VAL A 67 3.21 -12.40 -2.93
CA VAL A 67 2.80 -12.46 -1.53
C VAL A 67 2.91 -13.91 -1.09
N CYS A 68 3.68 -14.14 -0.04
CA CYS A 68 3.75 -15.42 0.65
C CYS A 68 3.45 -15.20 2.13
N ASP A 69 2.17 -14.97 2.43
CA ASP A 69 1.71 -14.76 3.79
C ASP A 69 1.35 -16.09 4.45
N ARG A 70 2.05 -16.44 5.53
CA ARG A 70 1.83 -17.69 6.26
C ARG A 70 0.42 -17.77 6.86
N ASP A 71 -0.15 -16.60 7.16
CA ASP A 71 -1.43 -16.46 7.84
C ASP A 71 -2.58 -16.32 6.83
N ARG A 72 -2.28 -16.28 5.52
CA ARG A 72 -3.28 -16.33 4.45
C ARG A 72 -3.34 -17.69 3.77
N TYR A 73 -4.51 -18.03 3.25
CA TYR A 73 -4.77 -19.26 2.52
C TYR A 73 -3.79 -19.47 1.35
N GLU A 74 -3.45 -18.41 0.60
CA GLU A 74 -2.56 -18.51 -0.56
C GLU A 74 -1.10 -18.78 -0.17
N GLY A 75 -0.57 -18.12 0.88
CA GLY A 75 0.82 -18.29 1.30
C GLY A 75 1.03 -19.57 2.11
N ALA A 76 0.06 -19.98 2.94
CA ALA A 76 0.05 -21.30 3.56
C ALA A 76 0.17 -22.41 2.49
N ARG A 77 -0.58 -22.30 1.38
CA ARG A 77 -0.51 -23.26 0.25
C ARG A 77 0.86 -23.29 -0.41
N CYS A 78 1.53 -22.15 -0.59
CA CYS A 78 2.89 -22.11 -1.12
C CYS A 78 3.89 -22.85 -0.24
N ILE A 79 3.74 -22.74 1.08
CA ILE A 79 4.63 -23.36 2.09
C ILE A 79 4.36 -24.86 2.21
N TYR A 80 3.09 -25.26 2.32
CA TYR A 80 2.72 -26.68 2.36
C TYR A 80 3.02 -27.39 1.03
N GLY A 81 2.80 -26.70 -0.08
CA GLY A 81 3.03 -27.21 -1.44
C GLY A 81 4.49 -27.18 -1.90
N ALA A 82 5.44 -26.70 -1.09
CA ALA A 82 6.85 -26.65 -1.46
C ALA A 82 7.41 -28.05 -1.75
N LEU A 83 7.96 -28.25 -2.96
CA LEU A 83 8.49 -29.55 -3.38
C LEU A 83 9.72 -29.98 -2.58
N ASN A 84 10.52 -29.03 -2.08
CA ASN A 84 11.75 -29.30 -1.32
C ASN A 84 11.95 -28.32 -0.16
N ASP A 85 12.83 -28.71 0.77
CA ASP A 85 13.10 -27.95 1.99
C ASP A 85 13.76 -26.59 1.70
N ALA A 86 14.57 -26.48 0.64
CA ALA A 86 15.18 -25.20 0.26
C ALA A 86 14.13 -24.14 -0.13
N ILE A 87 13.09 -24.53 -0.87
CA ILE A 87 11.95 -23.67 -1.21
C ILE A 87 11.15 -23.36 0.06
N ARG A 88 10.88 -24.36 0.89
CA ARG A 88 10.15 -24.18 2.16
C ARG A 88 10.86 -23.18 3.07
N ASP A 89 12.16 -23.34 3.27
CA ASP A 89 13.00 -22.46 4.09
C ASP A 89 13.09 -21.06 3.48
N THR A 90 13.15 -20.95 2.15
CA THR A 90 13.09 -19.65 1.46
C THR A 90 11.76 -18.96 1.74
N LEU A 91 10.63 -19.64 1.58
CA LEU A 91 9.29 -19.08 1.82
C LEU A 91 9.06 -18.74 3.31
N LEU A 92 9.59 -19.56 4.22
CA LEU A 92 9.52 -19.33 5.66
C LEU A 92 10.41 -18.13 6.06
N SER A 93 11.66 -18.09 5.64
CA SER A 93 12.59 -17.00 5.97
C SER A 93 12.21 -15.68 5.29
N TYR A 94 11.30 -15.72 4.31
CA TYR A 94 10.84 -14.54 3.61
C TYR A 94 9.87 -13.73 4.47
N ASP A 95 10.38 -12.60 4.95
CA ASP A 95 9.60 -11.62 5.69
C ASP A 95 8.57 -10.98 4.74
N ILE A 96 7.28 -11.03 5.09
CA ILE A 96 6.19 -10.49 4.26
C ILE A 96 6.32 -8.97 4.07
N SER A 97 7.02 -8.28 4.99
CA SER A 97 7.42 -6.88 4.79
C SER A 97 8.37 -6.68 3.60
N LYS A 98 8.99 -7.75 3.11
CA LYS A 98 9.80 -7.84 1.90
C LYS A 98 9.09 -8.58 0.76
N ALA A 99 7.94 -9.22 1.02
CA ALA A 99 7.23 -10.11 0.09
C ALA A 99 6.10 -9.47 -0.71
N VAL A 100 6.43 -8.38 -1.39
CA VAL A 100 6.07 -8.17 -2.80
C VAL A 100 7.30 -7.41 -3.39
N ASP A 101 7.49 -7.17 -4.69
CA ASP A 101 8.11 -5.94 -5.16
C ASP A 101 7.06 -4.81 -5.03
N VAL A 102 6.56 -4.75 -3.80
CA VAL A 102 5.96 -3.66 -3.03
C VAL A 102 7.05 -2.65 -2.70
N LYS A 103 8.26 -2.79 -3.25
CA LYS A 103 9.30 -1.79 -3.01
C LYS A 103 8.89 -0.46 -3.60
N GLN A 104 8.04 -0.40 -4.64
CA GLN A 104 7.58 0.88 -5.18
C GLN A 104 6.13 0.90 -5.74
N PRO A 105 5.07 0.65 -4.94
CA PRO A 105 3.68 0.95 -5.35
C PRO A 105 3.55 2.38 -5.88
N PHE A 106 4.35 3.29 -5.33
CA PHE A 106 4.66 4.58 -5.92
C PHE A 106 5.10 4.51 -7.40
N ALA A 107 6.24 3.90 -7.74
CA ALA A 107 6.73 3.89 -9.13
C ALA A 107 5.80 3.16 -10.11
N THR A 108 5.18 2.05 -9.68
CA THR A 108 4.22 1.32 -10.49
C THR A 108 3.01 2.19 -10.84
N HIS A 109 2.48 2.92 -9.85
CA HIS A 109 1.39 3.85 -10.09
C HIS A 109 1.80 5.03 -10.96
N ILE A 110 2.94 5.67 -10.68
CA ILE A 110 3.44 6.79 -11.49
C ILE A 110 3.66 6.34 -12.94
N SER A 111 4.11 5.10 -13.16
CA SER A 111 4.21 4.52 -14.51
C SER A 111 2.83 4.26 -15.13
N SER A 112 1.85 3.78 -14.36
CA SER A 112 0.52 3.44 -14.89
C SER A 112 -0.24 4.67 -15.39
N ILE A 113 -0.13 5.81 -14.70
CA ILE A 113 -0.80 7.05 -15.12
C ILE A 113 -0.28 7.58 -16.46
N TYR A 114 0.89 7.16 -16.93
CA TYR A 114 1.40 7.48 -18.27
C TYR A 114 0.74 6.66 -19.39
N ASN A 115 0.18 5.48 -19.09
CA ASN A 115 -0.43 4.60 -20.08
C ASN A 115 -1.96 4.62 -20.02
N GLU A 116 -2.53 5.01 -18.90
CA GLU A 116 -3.99 5.09 -18.74
C GLU A 116 -4.57 6.32 -19.46
N GLU A 117 -5.35 6.08 -20.51
CA GLU A 117 -6.02 7.15 -21.29
C GLU A 117 -7.41 7.53 -20.76
N SER A 118 -8.01 6.70 -19.90
CA SER A 118 -9.47 6.68 -19.75
C SER A 118 -10.06 7.62 -18.67
N PHE A 119 -9.27 8.10 -17.70
CA PHE A 119 -9.81 8.92 -16.61
C PHE A 119 -8.92 10.07 -16.12
N PHE A 120 -7.60 9.91 -16.18
CA PHE A 120 -6.65 10.89 -15.65
C PHE A 120 -6.43 12.03 -16.63
N ASN A 121 -6.64 13.26 -16.17
CA ASN A 121 -6.56 14.41 -17.03
C ASN A 121 -5.10 14.80 -17.23
N ARG A 122 -4.55 14.49 -18.41
CA ARG A 122 -3.32 15.12 -18.87
C ARG A 122 -3.64 16.56 -19.27
N ASP A 123 -3.22 17.48 -18.42
CA ASP A 123 -3.57 18.90 -18.42
C ASP A 123 -2.58 19.76 -19.22
N ILE A 124 -1.60 19.13 -19.86
CA ILE A 124 -0.69 19.77 -20.80
C ILE A 124 -0.34 18.87 -21.99
N SER A 125 -0.16 19.49 -23.15
CA SER A 125 0.20 18.89 -24.42
C SER A 125 1.47 19.54 -25.00
N PHE A 126 2.29 18.74 -25.68
CA PHE A 126 3.55 19.14 -26.29
C PHE A 126 3.55 18.71 -27.75
N ARG A 127 3.71 19.69 -28.65
CA ARG A 127 3.80 19.48 -30.10
C ARG A 127 5.25 19.56 -30.56
N VAL A 128 5.68 18.54 -31.29
CA VAL A 128 7.05 18.39 -31.82
C VAL A 128 7.08 18.66 -33.33
N SER A 129 8.27 18.78 -33.93
CA SER A 129 8.52 19.18 -35.33
C SER A 129 7.76 18.38 -36.41
N ASN A 130 7.28 17.16 -36.09
CA ASN A 130 6.49 16.29 -36.96
C ASN A 130 4.97 16.35 -36.68
N ASP A 131 4.49 17.36 -35.96
CA ASP A 131 3.10 17.50 -35.47
C ASP A 131 2.65 16.35 -34.54
N GLN A 132 3.60 15.55 -34.04
CA GLN A 132 3.35 14.53 -33.03
C GLN A 132 3.02 15.21 -31.70
N LEU A 133 1.98 14.71 -31.05
CA LEU A 133 1.43 15.25 -29.80
C LEU A 133 1.76 14.31 -28.63
N TYR A 134 2.39 14.86 -27.60
CA TYR A 134 2.61 14.20 -26.32
C TYR A 134 1.79 14.89 -25.24
N THR A 135 1.20 14.13 -24.33
CA THR A 135 0.39 14.68 -23.24
C THR A 135 0.99 14.26 -21.90
N ALA A 136 0.93 15.15 -20.90
CA ALA A 136 1.49 14.90 -19.58
C ALA A 136 0.69 15.59 -18.46
N HIS A 137 1.12 15.37 -17.21
CA HIS A 137 0.54 15.97 -16.01
C HIS A 137 1.47 17.07 -15.46
N ARG A 138 0.97 18.29 -15.34
CA ARG A 138 1.73 19.45 -14.83
C ARG A 138 2.29 19.18 -13.44
N PHE A 139 1.47 18.63 -12.54
CA PHE A 139 1.90 18.37 -11.16
C PHE A 139 3.15 17.49 -11.09
N LEU A 140 3.22 16.44 -11.92
CA LEU A 140 4.35 15.53 -11.94
C LEU A 140 5.59 16.22 -12.52
N LEU A 141 5.44 16.95 -13.64
CA LEU A 141 6.55 17.68 -14.23
C LEU A 141 7.10 18.77 -13.29
N CYS A 142 6.22 19.51 -12.62
CA CYS A 142 6.56 20.51 -11.61
C CYS A 142 7.28 19.89 -10.40
N ALA A 143 6.83 18.72 -9.94
CA ALA A 143 7.48 18.02 -8.85
C ALA A 143 8.90 17.54 -9.24
N ARG A 144 9.05 17.02 -10.47
CA ARG A 144 10.31 16.40 -10.94
C ARG A 144 11.39 17.42 -11.33
N SER A 145 11.04 18.69 -11.57
CA SER A 145 12.00 19.74 -11.90
C SER A 145 11.48 21.14 -11.55
N THR A 146 12.32 21.90 -10.84
CA THR A 146 12.08 23.32 -10.53
C THR A 146 12.10 24.21 -11.78
N ILE A 147 12.89 23.84 -12.80
CA ILE A 147 12.93 24.55 -14.09
C ILE A 147 11.62 24.32 -14.84
N LEU A 148 11.14 23.07 -14.90
CA LEU A 148 9.82 22.78 -15.50
C LEU A 148 8.72 23.52 -14.74
N ALA A 149 8.74 23.54 -13.40
CA ALA A 149 7.79 24.31 -12.61
C ALA A 149 7.80 25.81 -12.94
N GLY A 150 8.98 26.42 -13.08
CA GLY A 150 9.13 27.82 -13.50
C GLY A 150 8.59 28.08 -14.91
N LYS A 151 8.86 27.16 -15.85
CA LYS A 151 8.29 27.24 -17.21
C LYS A 151 6.77 27.16 -17.18
N MET A 152 6.17 26.25 -16.41
CA MET A 152 4.71 26.15 -16.26
C MET A 152 4.07 27.43 -15.73
N ALA A 153 4.75 28.11 -14.79
CA ALA A 153 4.25 29.34 -14.18
C ALA A 153 4.31 30.57 -15.10
N HIS A 154 5.23 30.62 -16.06
CA HIS A 154 5.55 31.85 -16.81
C HIS A 154 5.47 31.73 -18.33
N GLU A 155 5.96 30.62 -18.90
CA GLU A 155 6.08 30.43 -20.35
C GLU A 155 4.96 29.51 -20.90
N TRP A 156 4.69 28.42 -20.19
CA TRP A 156 3.77 27.34 -20.57
C TRP A 156 2.42 27.46 -19.87
N VAL A 157 1.91 28.69 -19.79
CA VAL A 157 0.60 28.99 -19.17
C VAL A 157 -0.54 28.38 -20.00
N ARG A 158 -0.37 28.26 -21.31
CA ARG A 158 -1.31 27.56 -22.20
C ARG A 158 -1.10 26.05 -22.10
N ASN A 159 -2.15 25.29 -22.45
CA ASN A 159 -2.10 23.83 -22.42
C ASN A 159 -1.36 23.23 -23.61
N ASP A 160 -1.08 24.00 -24.66
CA ASP A 160 -0.40 23.52 -25.86
C ASP A 160 0.98 24.20 -25.99
N VAL A 161 2.03 23.42 -25.72
CA VAL A 161 3.43 23.85 -25.78
C VAL A 161 4.06 23.36 -27.09
N ILE A 162 4.88 24.19 -27.71
CA ILE A 162 5.60 23.83 -28.95
C ILE A 162 7.08 23.61 -28.60
N LEU A 163 7.59 22.40 -28.85
CA LEU A 163 8.99 22.01 -28.69
C LEU A 163 9.56 21.57 -30.04
N SER A 164 9.65 22.50 -30.99
CA SER A 164 10.10 22.20 -32.37
C SER A 164 11.58 21.80 -32.47
N GLU A 165 12.39 22.14 -31.46
CA GLU A 165 13.83 21.89 -31.45
C GLU A 165 14.24 20.52 -30.88
N VAL A 166 13.30 19.79 -30.25
CA VAL A 166 13.57 18.50 -29.61
C VAL A 166 13.08 17.38 -30.52
N ARG A 167 13.88 16.33 -30.73
CA ARG A 167 13.42 15.15 -31.48
C ARG A 167 12.33 14.37 -30.72
N SER A 168 11.43 13.74 -31.48
CA SER A 168 10.27 13.03 -30.93
C SER A 168 10.63 11.82 -30.07
N ASP A 169 11.59 11.01 -30.51
CA ASP A 169 12.09 9.84 -29.80
C ASP A 169 12.82 10.22 -28.50
N ILE A 170 13.56 11.33 -28.50
CA ILE A 170 14.21 11.89 -27.32
C ILE A 170 13.17 12.34 -26.29
N LEU A 171 12.12 13.05 -26.72
CA LEU A 171 11.06 13.51 -25.84
C LEU A 171 10.27 12.34 -25.23
N GLU A 172 10.04 11.28 -26.01
CA GLU A 172 9.38 10.07 -25.53
C GLU A 172 10.16 9.36 -24.43
N ILE A 173 11.47 9.16 -24.62
CA ILE A 173 12.35 8.57 -23.60
C ILE A 173 12.38 9.46 -22.35
N PHE A 174 12.48 10.78 -22.54
CA PHE A 174 12.51 11.76 -21.46
C PHE A 174 11.24 11.71 -20.61
N PHE A 175 10.05 11.71 -21.22
CA PHE A 175 8.80 11.60 -20.47
C PHE A 175 8.65 10.24 -19.81
N LYS A 176 8.94 9.13 -20.51
CA LYS A 176 8.90 7.81 -19.88
C LYS A 176 9.78 7.75 -18.62
N PHE A 177 10.98 8.35 -18.65
CA PHE A 177 11.82 8.49 -17.45
C PHE A 177 11.17 9.32 -16.33
N LEU A 178 10.56 10.46 -16.64
CA LEU A 178 9.89 11.29 -15.62
C LEU A 178 8.75 10.56 -14.93
N TYR A 179 8.09 9.65 -15.65
CA TYR A 179 7.03 8.75 -15.17
C TYR A 179 7.55 7.42 -14.60
N LEU A 180 8.87 7.28 -14.39
CA LEU A 180 9.50 6.09 -13.82
C LEU A 180 9.30 4.81 -14.65
N ILE A 181 8.94 4.94 -15.93
CA ILE A 181 8.87 3.81 -16.86
C ILE A 181 10.31 3.35 -17.17
N PRO A 182 10.60 2.04 -17.07
CA PRO A 182 11.94 1.51 -17.31
C PRO A 182 12.27 1.51 -18.81
N VAL A 183 12.59 2.68 -19.38
CA VAL A 183 12.88 2.87 -20.82
C VAL A 183 14.39 2.94 -21.12
N LEU A 184 15.23 3.08 -20.09
CA LEU A 184 16.65 3.43 -20.27
C LEU A 184 17.49 2.35 -20.98
N HIS A 185 17.02 1.10 -21.04
CA HIS A 185 17.68 0.03 -21.80
C HIS A 185 17.56 0.22 -23.32
N GLN A 186 16.56 0.99 -23.76
CA GLN A 186 16.22 1.22 -25.18
C GLN A 186 17.00 2.39 -25.80
N ILE A 187 17.90 3.03 -25.04
CA ILE A 187 18.64 4.20 -25.51
C ILE A 187 19.73 3.78 -26.50
N GLU A 188 19.62 4.29 -27.72
CA GLU A 188 20.58 4.11 -28.81
C GLU A 188 21.79 5.07 -28.67
N PRO A 189 22.98 4.69 -29.18
CA PRO A 189 24.19 5.50 -29.07
C PRO A 189 24.04 6.96 -29.53
N GLU A 190 23.28 7.19 -30.60
CA GLU A 190 23.02 8.52 -31.17
C GLU A 190 22.13 9.42 -30.30
N GLN A 191 21.40 8.84 -29.34
CA GLN A 191 20.43 9.57 -28.50
C GLN A 191 21.06 10.15 -27.23
N TYR A 192 22.22 9.63 -26.78
CA TYR A 192 22.82 10.02 -25.50
C TYR A 192 23.14 11.51 -25.39
N GLU A 193 23.75 12.11 -26.43
CA GLU A 193 24.16 13.52 -26.36
C GLU A 193 22.97 14.47 -26.21
N GLU A 194 21.89 14.21 -26.95
CA GLU A 194 20.68 15.03 -26.91
C GLU A 194 19.90 14.82 -25.60
N LEU A 195 19.81 13.57 -25.10
CA LEU A 195 19.21 13.28 -23.80
C LEU A 195 20.00 13.94 -22.65
N ILE A 196 21.34 13.94 -22.69
CA ILE A 196 22.18 14.62 -21.70
C ILE A 196 21.93 16.13 -21.75
N LYS A 197 21.90 16.73 -22.95
CA LYS A 197 21.62 18.16 -23.12
C LYS A 197 20.25 18.53 -22.55
N LEU A 198 19.20 17.79 -22.92
CA LEU A 198 17.83 18.02 -22.46
C LEU A 198 17.69 17.85 -20.94
N SER A 199 18.32 16.82 -20.39
CA SER A 199 18.31 16.53 -18.95
C SER A 199 19.01 17.63 -18.15
N ASN A 200 20.11 18.20 -18.67
CA ASN A 200 20.78 19.35 -18.06
C ASN A 200 19.94 20.63 -18.16
N GLU A 201 19.34 20.90 -19.32
CA GLU A 201 18.48 22.06 -19.55
C GLU A 201 17.33 22.11 -18.54
N PHE A 202 16.67 20.97 -18.32
CA PHE A 202 15.59 20.85 -17.34
C PHE A 202 16.05 20.48 -15.94
N SER A 203 17.36 20.42 -15.68
CA SER A 203 17.92 20.12 -14.35
C SER A 203 17.35 18.85 -13.70
N ILE A 204 17.32 17.75 -14.48
CA ILE A 204 16.84 16.46 -13.99
C ILE A 204 17.93 15.78 -13.16
N GLU A 205 17.64 15.54 -11.89
CA GLU A 205 18.60 14.96 -10.95
C GLU A 205 18.97 13.51 -11.31
N LEU A 206 20.25 13.15 -11.15
CA LEU A 206 20.89 11.86 -11.47
C LEU A 206 20.88 11.42 -12.95
N LEU A 207 19.94 11.87 -13.78
CA LEU A 207 19.80 11.41 -15.16
C LEU A 207 21.02 11.78 -16.05
N PRO A 208 21.56 13.02 -16.04
CA PRO A 208 22.76 13.36 -16.81
C PRO A 208 23.97 12.50 -16.44
N GLU A 209 24.18 12.26 -15.13
CA GLU A 209 25.29 11.43 -14.63
C GLU A 209 25.15 9.97 -15.08
N PHE A 210 23.94 9.41 -14.98
CA PHE A 210 23.66 8.06 -15.45
C PHE A 210 23.92 7.93 -16.96
N LEU A 211 23.41 8.85 -17.78
CA LEU A 211 23.56 8.83 -19.23
C LEU A 211 25.04 8.96 -19.63
N ASP A 212 25.80 9.81 -18.97
CA ASP A 212 27.24 9.97 -19.20
C ASP A 212 28.02 8.70 -18.87
N LYS A 213 27.66 7.98 -17.80
CA LYS A 213 28.26 6.68 -17.48
C LYS A 213 27.84 5.60 -18.49
N ALA A 214 26.55 5.50 -18.77
CA ALA A 214 25.97 4.44 -19.60
C ALA A 214 26.46 4.48 -21.06
N ARG A 215 26.74 5.66 -21.62
CA ARG A 215 27.25 5.79 -23.01
C ARG A 215 28.64 5.19 -23.22
N HIS A 216 29.42 5.01 -22.15
CA HIS A 216 30.78 4.47 -22.21
C HIS A 216 30.85 2.95 -21.95
N ILE A 217 29.74 2.31 -21.57
CA ILE A 217 29.69 0.89 -21.30
C ILE A 217 29.31 0.14 -22.57
N ALA A 218 30.26 -0.64 -23.11
CA ALA A 218 30.02 -1.50 -24.27
C ALA A 218 29.42 -2.86 -23.89
N ASP A 219 29.73 -3.38 -22.70
CA ASP A 219 29.23 -4.69 -22.25
C ASP A 219 27.76 -4.60 -21.78
N PRO A 220 26.84 -5.40 -22.35
CA PRO A 220 25.44 -5.38 -21.97
C PRO A 220 25.17 -5.76 -20.51
N THR A 221 26.00 -6.65 -19.93
CA THR A 221 25.84 -7.11 -18.54
C THR A 221 26.17 -5.99 -17.57
N ASP A 222 27.28 -5.29 -17.81
CA ASP A 222 27.68 -4.14 -17.00
C ASP A 222 26.71 -2.97 -17.15
N LYS A 223 26.12 -2.78 -18.34
CA LYS A 223 25.08 -1.77 -18.56
C LYS A 223 23.81 -2.11 -17.75
N SER A 224 23.40 -3.37 -17.75
CA SER A 224 22.26 -3.85 -16.94
C SER A 224 22.48 -3.69 -15.43
N ARG A 225 23.70 -3.96 -14.95
CA ARG A 225 24.09 -3.70 -13.55
C ARG A 225 23.99 -2.22 -13.20
N LEU A 226 24.56 -1.34 -14.03
CA LEU A 226 24.47 0.11 -13.82
C LEU A 226 23.00 0.59 -13.79
N MET A 227 22.17 0.09 -14.70
CA MET A 227 20.74 0.40 -14.72
C MET A 227 20.05 -0.01 -13.42
N SER A 228 20.32 -1.23 -12.94
CA SER A 228 19.75 -1.74 -11.70
C SER A 228 20.18 -0.89 -10.49
N ASP A 229 21.45 -0.48 -10.44
CA ASP A 229 22.00 0.37 -9.37
C ASP A 229 21.36 1.76 -9.32
N TYR A 230 20.97 2.31 -10.47
CA TYR A 230 20.35 3.63 -10.57
C TYR A 230 18.82 3.59 -10.46
N GLN A 231 18.18 2.48 -10.81
CA GLN A 231 16.73 2.37 -10.80
C GLN A 231 16.14 2.70 -9.41
N TYR A 232 16.71 2.13 -8.35
CA TYR A 232 16.29 2.44 -6.98
C TYR A 232 16.48 3.93 -6.66
N LYS A 233 17.64 4.50 -7.03
CA LYS A 233 17.96 5.91 -6.77
C LYS A 233 17.01 6.87 -7.47
N PHE A 234 16.67 6.60 -8.73
CA PHE A 234 15.73 7.43 -9.50
C PHE A 234 14.37 7.51 -8.83
N THR A 235 13.86 6.38 -8.35
CA THR A 235 12.58 6.38 -7.67
C THR A 235 12.64 7.11 -6.34
N GLU A 236 13.67 6.90 -5.51
CA GLU A 236 13.77 7.58 -4.23
C GLU A 236 13.91 9.10 -4.39
N VAL A 237 14.65 9.55 -5.41
CA VAL A 237 14.68 10.98 -5.79
C VAL A 237 13.28 11.46 -6.19
N ALA A 238 12.57 10.72 -7.03
CA ALA A 238 11.22 11.09 -7.46
C ALA A 238 10.22 11.15 -6.29
N ARG A 239 10.31 10.20 -5.36
CA ARG A 239 9.49 10.12 -4.16
C ARG A 239 9.70 11.34 -3.28
N ASN A 240 10.95 11.70 -3.00
CA ASN A 240 11.30 12.88 -2.21
C ASN A 240 10.85 14.19 -2.89
N GLN A 241 11.05 14.29 -4.21
CA GLN A 241 10.58 15.43 -4.99
C GLN A 241 9.06 15.61 -4.93
N LEU A 242 8.29 14.52 -5.01
CA LEU A 242 6.84 14.56 -4.85
C LEU A 242 6.42 14.91 -3.42
N LEU A 243 7.12 14.42 -2.40
CA LEU A 243 6.87 14.81 -1.00
C LEU A 243 7.09 16.32 -0.78
N VAL A 244 8.16 16.88 -1.34
CA VAL A 244 8.41 18.33 -1.31
C VAL A 244 7.31 19.09 -2.04
N PHE A 245 6.87 18.61 -3.20
CA PHE A 245 5.75 19.20 -3.94
C PHE A 245 4.45 19.18 -3.11
N VAL A 246 4.14 18.08 -2.42
CA VAL A 246 2.95 17.96 -1.56
C VAL A 246 2.98 19.01 -0.45
N ASN A 247 4.08 19.11 0.29
CA ASN A 247 4.19 20.06 1.39
C ASN A 247 4.08 21.52 0.90
N ASN A 248 4.73 21.86 -0.22
CA ASN A 248 4.79 23.24 -0.69
C ASN A 248 3.55 23.67 -1.47
N CYS A 249 3.03 22.81 -2.34
CA CYS A 249 1.97 23.17 -3.28
C CYS A 249 0.58 22.71 -2.82
N ILE A 250 0.46 21.52 -2.23
CA ILE A 250 -0.83 20.99 -1.78
C ILE A 250 -1.17 21.58 -0.40
N PHE A 251 -0.32 21.37 0.59
CA PHE A 251 -0.57 21.85 1.96
C PHE A 251 -0.36 23.36 2.06
N GLY A 252 0.66 23.91 1.40
CA GLY A 252 0.89 25.36 1.35
C GLY A 252 -0.22 26.16 0.66
N SER A 253 -1.05 25.50 -0.16
CA SER A 253 -2.22 26.14 -0.81
C SER A 253 -3.56 25.72 -0.20
N ALA A 254 -3.57 24.86 0.83
CA ALA A 254 -4.80 24.42 1.47
C ALA A 254 -5.51 25.60 2.14
N VAL A 255 -6.85 25.58 2.13
CA VAL A 255 -7.66 26.66 2.70
C VAL A 255 -8.58 26.14 3.78
N ASP A 256 -8.54 26.80 4.93
CA ASP A 256 -9.49 26.61 6.02
C ASP A 256 -10.73 27.45 5.79
N LEU A 257 -11.90 26.82 5.83
CA LEU A 257 -13.20 27.45 5.74
C LEU A 257 -13.84 27.51 7.12
N ALA A 258 -14.19 28.73 7.55
CA ALA A 258 -14.94 28.97 8.78
C ALA A 258 -16.45 28.68 8.62
N ASP A 259 -16.98 28.76 7.41
CA ASP A 259 -18.38 28.47 7.04
C ASP A 259 -18.46 27.93 5.60
N LYS A 260 -19.63 27.40 5.19
CA LYS A 260 -19.93 26.91 3.81
C LYS A 260 -20.00 28.02 2.75
N GLU A 261 -19.07 28.98 2.78
CA GLU A 261 -18.97 30.02 1.76
C GLU A 261 -18.28 29.51 0.47
N GLN A 262 -18.32 30.34 -0.56
CA GLN A 262 -17.86 30.03 -1.91
C GLN A 262 -16.39 29.59 -1.92
N LEU A 263 -16.11 28.54 -2.70
CA LEU A 263 -14.79 27.99 -2.94
C LEU A 263 -13.78 29.11 -3.31
N PRO A 264 -12.64 29.22 -2.60
CA PRO A 264 -11.65 30.25 -2.86
C PRO A 264 -11.11 30.19 -4.30
N ILE A 265 -11.14 31.32 -5.00
CA ILE A 265 -10.55 31.46 -6.34
C ILE A 265 -9.04 31.15 -6.32
N SER A 266 -8.38 31.35 -5.17
CA SER A 266 -6.96 31.04 -4.98
C SER A 266 -6.62 29.57 -5.26
N LEU A 267 -7.53 28.64 -4.96
CA LEU A 267 -7.32 27.21 -5.23
C LEU A 267 -7.33 26.89 -6.73
N MET A 268 -8.05 27.67 -7.53
CA MET A 268 -8.17 27.41 -8.98
C MET A 268 -6.89 27.74 -9.75
N ASN A 269 -6.10 28.69 -9.26
CA ASN A 269 -4.90 29.19 -9.93
C ASN A 269 -3.63 28.99 -9.09
N CYS A 270 -3.64 28.01 -8.19
CA CYS A 270 -2.48 27.70 -7.36
C CYS A 270 -1.43 26.90 -8.14
N SER A 271 -0.20 26.87 -7.61
CA SER A 271 0.93 26.15 -8.20
C SER A 271 0.79 24.62 -8.17
N ALA A 272 -0.25 24.09 -7.52
CA ALA A 272 -0.55 22.67 -7.54
C ALA A 272 -1.14 22.21 -8.88
N TYR A 273 -1.82 23.07 -9.64
CA TYR A 273 -2.60 22.71 -10.84
C TYR A 273 -3.66 21.62 -10.58
N PRO A 274 -4.57 21.81 -9.60
CA PRO A 274 -5.53 20.79 -9.22
C PRO A 274 -6.57 20.51 -10.30
N ASP A 275 -6.92 19.24 -10.47
CA ASP A 275 -8.08 18.80 -11.25
C ASP A 275 -9.25 18.34 -10.36
N ILE A 276 -9.02 18.28 -9.04
CA ILE A 276 -10.03 17.95 -8.02
C ILE A 276 -9.69 18.62 -6.69
N LEU A 277 -10.70 19.00 -5.92
CA LEU A 277 -10.56 19.56 -4.57
C LEU A 277 -11.01 18.54 -3.54
N LEU A 278 -10.16 18.24 -2.55
CA LEU A 278 -10.48 17.31 -1.46
C LEU A 278 -10.84 18.11 -0.20
N SER A 279 -12.08 17.95 0.25
CA SER A 279 -12.62 18.58 1.45
C SER A 279 -12.55 17.61 2.62
N VAL A 280 -12.06 18.09 3.76
CA VAL A 280 -11.95 17.33 5.01
C VAL A 280 -12.64 18.11 6.10
N GLN A 281 -13.48 17.45 6.90
CA GLN A 281 -14.11 18.04 8.07
C GLN A 281 -13.56 17.38 9.33
N ASN A 282 -13.02 18.18 10.25
CA ASN A 282 -12.53 17.68 11.54
C ASN A 282 -13.66 17.49 12.55
N ARG A 283 -13.34 16.93 13.73
CA ARG A 283 -14.34 16.63 14.76
C ARG A 283 -15.04 17.88 15.32
N ASN A 284 -14.39 19.04 15.23
CA ASN A 284 -14.95 20.33 15.66
C ASN A 284 -15.84 20.97 14.58
N GLY A 285 -15.98 20.34 13.43
CA GLY A 285 -16.80 20.80 12.31
C GLY A 285 -16.09 21.77 11.36
N SER A 286 -14.84 22.16 11.63
CA SER A 286 -14.02 22.98 10.74
C SER A 286 -13.69 22.22 9.46
N ILE A 287 -13.68 22.93 8.33
CA ILE A 287 -13.44 22.34 7.01
C ILE A 287 -12.13 22.85 6.44
N ARG A 288 -11.29 21.94 5.93
CA ARG A 288 -10.09 22.27 5.14
C ARG A 288 -10.22 21.69 3.74
N ILE A 289 -9.86 22.47 2.72
CA ILE A 289 -9.87 22.06 1.32
C ILE A 289 -8.44 22.00 0.79
N TYR A 290 -8.10 20.86 0.17
CA TYR A 290 -6.81 20.59 -0.44
C TYR A 290 -6.93 20.57 -1.98
N PRO A 291 -6.06 21.27 -2.72
CA PRO A 291 -6.00 21.19 -4.17
C PRO A 291 -5.27 19.92 -4.61
N CYS A 292 -6.00 18.88 -5.00
CA CYS A 292 -5.47 17.54 -5.25
C CYS A 292 -5.52 17.14 -6.73
N HIS A 293 -5.07 15.91 -7.00
CA HIS A 293 -4.98 15.33 -8.32
C HIS A 293 -5.73 14.00 -8.36
N LEU A 294 -6.70 13.86 -9.25
CA LEU A 294 -7.47 12.63 -9.40
C LEU A 294 -6.57 11.45 -9.79
N ALA A 295 -5.54 11.71 -10.60
CA ALA A 295 -4.49 10.74 -10.91
C ALA A 295 -3.91 10.09 -9.65
N VAL A 296 -3.69 10.89 -8.60
CA VAL A 296 -3.10 10.40 -7.35
C VAL A 296 -4.16 9.84 -6.40
N LEU A 297 -5.33 10.46 -6.29
CA LEU A 297 -6.41 9.94 -5.43
C LEU A 297 -6.86 8.54 -5.85
N SER A 298 -6.90 8.25 -7.15
CA SER A 298 -7.26 6.92 -7.66
C SER A 298 -6.25 5.80 -7.37
N ARG A 299 -5.19 6.08 -6.61
CA ARG A 299 -4.41 5.04 -5.94
C ARG A 299 -5.22 4.28 -4.91
N ALA A 300 -6.10 4.99 -4.19
CA ALA A 300 -7.04 4.36 -3.29
C ALA A 300 -8.14 3.68 -4.08
N GLU A 301 -8.34 2.39 -3.82
CA GLU A 301 -9.31 1.57 -4.53
C GLU A 301 -10.73 2.13 -4.36
N TYR A 302 -11.04 2.75 -3.21
CA TYR A 302 -12.29 3.48 -3.02
C TYR A 302 -12.54 4.56 -4.09
N PHE A 303 -11.57 5.44 -4.34
CA PHE A 303 -11.71 6.49 -5.35
C PHE A 303 -11.69 5.91 -6.77
N LYS A 304 -10.86 4.89 -7.01
CA LYS A 304 -10.83 4.19 -8.30
C LYS A 304 -12.19 3.57 -8.64
N ILE A 305 -12.82 2.87 -7.70
CA ILE A 305 -14.18 2.31 -7.86
C ILE A 305 -15.18 3.44 -8.10
N MET A 306 -15.10 4.52 -7.32
CA MET A 306 -15.98 5.68 -7.42
C MET A 306 -16.01 6.27 -8.83
N PHE A 307 -14.85 6.44 -9.46
CA PHE A 307 -14.73 7.10 -10.76
C PHE A 307 -14.77 6.15 -11.97
N THR A 308 -14.56 4.85 -11.77
CA THR A 308 -14.73 3.84 -12.83
C THR A 308 -16.20 3.49 -13.03
N HIS A 309 -16.97 3.33 -11.95
CA HIS A 309 -18.38 2.95 -12.00
C HIS A 309 -19.30 4.17 -12.26
N ASN A 310 -20.51 3.96 -12.78
CA ASN A 310 -21.47 5.04 -13.06
C ASN A 310 -22.16 5.56 -11.79
N LEU A 311 -21.36 5.94 -10.80
CA LEU A 311 -21.79 6.54 -9.56
C LEU A 311 -22.08 8.04 -9.75
N LYS A 312 -22.82 8.61 -8.80
CA LYS A 312 -23.32 10.00 -8.88
C LYS A 312 -22.15 11.00 -8.93
N GLU A 313 -21.11 10.71 -8.16
CA GLU A 313 -19.88 11.48 -8.03
C GLU A 313 -19.15 11.58 -9.37
N LYS A 314 -19.07 10.49 -10.13
CA LYS A 314 -18.54 10.49 -11.50
C LYS A 314 -19.37 11.38 -12.41
N VAL A 315 -20.70 11.30 -12.33
CA VAL A 315 -21.59 12.14 -13.16
C VAL A 315 -21.42 13.61 -12.82
N GLU A 316 -21.29 13.97 -11.55
CA GLU A 316 -21.04 15.34 -11.08
C GLU A 316 -19.65 15.83 -11.49
N TYR A 317 -18.63 14.99 -11.37
CA TYR A 317 -17.27 15.27 -11.82
C TYR A 317 -17.22 15.54 -13.33
N VAL A 318 -17.81 14.67 -14.16
CA VAL A 318 -17.84 14.83 -15.62
C VAL A 318 -18.59 16.11 -16.02
N LYS A 319 -19.70 16.44 -15.33
CA LYS A 319 -20.43 17.70 -15.54
C LYS A 319 -19.57 18.92 -15.20
N ALA A 320 -18.94 18.92 -14.02
CA ALA A 320 -18.07 20.01 -13.58
C ALA A 320 -16.86 20.18 -14.51
N LYS A 321 -16.23 19.08 -14.96
CA LYS A 321 -15.14 19.10 -15.95
C LYS A 321 -15.56 19.69 -17.30
N HIS A 322 -16.74 19.34 -17.80
CA HIS A 322 -17.27 19.94 -19.02
C HIS A 322 -17.50 21.46 -18.85
N LEU A 323 -17.92 21.90 -17.65
CA LEU A 323 -18.06 23.32 -17.34
C LEU A 323 -16.70 24.02 -17.22
N LEU A 324 -15.68 23.38 -16.66
CA LEU A 324 -14.30 23.89 -16.62
C LEU A 324 -13.79 24.19 -18.05
N GLY A 325 -13.96 23.24 -18.98
CA GLY A 325 -13.53 23.44 -20.37
C GLY A 325 -14.28 24.54 -21.13
N LYS A 326 -15.47 24.94 -20.67
CA LYS A 326 -16.33 25.92 -21.34
C LYS A 326 -16.32 27.31 -20.70
N TYR A 327 -16.13 27.38 -19.37
CA TYR A 327 -16.26 28.61 -18.58
C TYR A 327 -15.09 28.86 -17.62
N GLY A 328 -14.14 27.92 -17.50
CA GLY A 328 -12.91 28.07 -16.72
C GLY A 328 -13.08 28.17 -15.20
N SER A 329 -14.26 27.86 -14.66
CA SER A 329 -14.65 28.36 -13.33
C SER A 329 -15.06 27.31 -12.28
N VAL A 330 -14.96 26.00 -12.54
CA VAL A 330 -15.41 24.97 -11.58
C VAL A 330 -14.48 23.76 -11.56
N ILE A 331 -13.75 23.59 -10.45
CA ILE A 331 -13.02 22.35 -10.15
C ILE A 331 -13.95 21.45 -9.33
N PRO A 332 -14.11 20.16 -9.68
CA PRO A 332 -14.89 19.20 -8.90
C PRO A 332 -14.40 19.10 -7.45
N GLN A 333 -15.33 18.95 -6.50
CA GLN A 333 -15.02 18.77 -5.09
C GLN A 333 -15.45 17.37 -4.63
N LEU A 334 -14.60 16.76 -3.81
CA LEU A 334 -14.79 15.47 -3.16
C LEU A 334 -14.66 15.64 -1.65
N THR A 335 -15.34 14.81 -0.86
CA THR A 335 -15.23 14.85 0.61
C THR A 335 -14.58 13.56 1.11
N LEU A 336 -13.53 13.68 1.92
CA LEU A 336 -12.92 12.58 2.66
C LEU A 336 -13.81 12.26 3.89
N PRO A 337 -13.78 11.03 4.42
CA PRO A 337 -14.34 10.75 5.73
C PRO A 337 -13.87 11.75 6.79
N ASN A 338 -14.73 12.03 7.78
CA ASN A 338 -14.42 12.98 8.84
C ASN A 338 -13.19 12.51 9.62
N CYS A 339 -12.14 13.32 9.63
CA CYS A 339 -10.90 13.06 10.34
C CYS A 339 -10.18 14.37 10.67
N GLU A 340 -9.21 14.32 11.59
CA GLU A 340 -8.34 15.46 11.83
C GLU A 340 -7.49 15.78 10.58
N PHE A 341 -7.09 17.04 10.44
CA PHE A 341 -6.35 17.49 9.25
C PHE A 341 -4.99 16.78 9.13
N GLU A 342 -4.35 16.51 10.27
CA GLU A 342 -3.09 15.76 10.34
C GLU A 342 -3.25 14.35 9.78
N VAL A 343 -4.40 13.70 10.02
CA VAL A 343 -4.72 12.38 9.47
C VAL A 343 -4.86 12.48 7.96
N ALA A 344 -5.62 13.45 7.45
CA ALA A 344 -5.74 13.68 6.00
C ALA A 344 -4.38 13.95 5.33
N GLU A 345 -3.51 14.71 5.98
CA GLU A 345 -2.16 15.00 5.49
C GLU A 345 -1.23 13.77 5.53
N ILE A 346 -1.42 12.85 6.49
CA ILE A 346 -0.76 11.54 6.48
C ILE A 346 -1.25 10.71 5.28
N ILE A 347 -2.57 10.61 5.07
CA ILE A 347 -3.15 9.91 3.91
C ILE A 347 -2.62 10.49 2.60
N LEU A 348 -2.63 11.82 2.45
CA LEU A 348 -2.16 12.45 1.22
C LEU A 348 -0.67 12.20 0.98
N ARG A 349 0.20 12.31 2.00
CA ARG A 349 1.63 11.95 1.83
C ARG A 349 1.83 10.49 1.45
N TYR A 350 1.01 9.59 1.98
CA TYR A 350 1.01 8.19 1.58
C TYR A 350 0.58 8.01 0.11
N LEU A 351 -0.51 8.63 -0.33
CA LEU A 351 -0.97 8.52 -1.72
C LEU A 351 0.05 9.13 -2.70
N TYR A 352 0.65 10.27 -2.38
CA TYR A 352 1.60 10.91 -3.31
C TYR A 352 2.97 10.23 -3.35
N ALA A 353 3.43 9.61 -2.27
CA ALA A 353 4.83 9.21 -2.12
C ALA A 353 5.08 7.91 -1.32
N ASP A 354 4.07 7.08 -1.05
CA ASP A 354 4.09 6.00 -0.04
C ASP A 354 4.76 6.40 1.28
N ASN A 355 4.62 7.66 1.72
CA ASN A 355 5.19 8.07 3.00
C ASN A 355 4.54 7.28 4.14
N THR A 356 5.35 6.64 4.99
CA THR A 356 4.86 5.73 6.04
C THR A 356 5.03 6.29 7.46
N ASP A 357 5.45 7.55 7.58
CA ASP A 357 5.61 8.20 8.88
C ASP A 357 4.25 8.55 9.47
N ILE A 358 3.79 7.70 10.40
CA ILE A 358 2.53 7.89 11.13
C ILE A 358 2.87 8.02 12.62
N PRO A 359 2.68 9.20 13.22
CA PRO A 359 2.76 9.34 14.68
C PRO A 359 1.75 8.42 15.36
N TRP A 360 2.15 7.71 16.42
CA TRP A 360 1.30 6.73 17.11
C TRP A 360 -0.05 7.29 17.56
N MET A 361 -0.11 8.59 17.90
CA MET A 361 -1.34 9.27 18.33
C MET A 361 -2.41 9.34 17.24
N TYR A 362 -2.02 9.23 15.97
CA TYR A 362 -2.94 9.22 14.81
C TYR A 362 -3.16 7.82 14.24
N ALA A 363 -2.54 6.77 14.81
CA ALA A 363 -2.54 5.45 14.19
C ALA A 363 -3.94 4.83 14.07
N ILE A 364 -4.82 5.00 15.07
CA ILE A 364 -6.22 4.54 15.00
C ILE A 364 -7.00 5.29 13.92
N ASP A 365 -6.91 6.62 13.89
CA ASP A 365 -7.64 7.43 12.91
C ASP A 365 -7.16 7.13 11.48
N VAL A 366 -5.85 6.92 11.29
CA VAL A 366 -5.30 6.49 10.01
C VAL A 366 -5.77 5.09 9.64
N LEU A 367 -5.85 4.15 10.59
CA LEU A 367 -6.37 2.81 10.35
C LEU A 367 -7.83 2.85 9.88
N LEU A 368 -8.67 3.65 10.55
CA LEU A 368 -10.08 3.84 10.20
C LEU A 368 -10.25 4.44 8.80
N VAL A 369 -9.52 5.51 8.51
CA VAL A 369 -9.60 6.16 7.18
C VAL A 369 -9.03 5.23 6.09
N ALA A 370 -7.95 4.50 6.37
CA ALA A 370 -7.39 3.52 5.44
C ALA A 370 -8.37 2.40 5.11
N ASP A 371 -9.14 1.92 6.10
CA ASP A 371 -10.19 0.93 5.87
C ASP A 371 -11.29 1.45 4.93
N ILE A 372 -11.79 2.66 5.18
CA ILE A 372 -12.79 3.28 4.30
C ILE A 372 -12.25 3.48 2.88
N LEU A 373 -10.97 3.86 2.76
CA LEU A 373 -10.30 4.05 1.48
C LEU A 373 -9.92 2.72 0.78
N LEU A 374 -10.12 1.58 1.44
CA LEU A 374 -9.73 0.25 1.00
C LEU A 374 -8.21 0.15 0.73
N GLU A 375 -7.41 0.70 1.65
CA GLU A 375 -5.95 0.78 1.59
C GLU A 375 -5.27 -0.20 2.58
N ASP A 376 -5.25 -1.48 2.20
CA ASP A 376 -4.76 -2.59 3.06
C ASP A 376 -3.31 -2.42 3.53
N ARG A 377 -2.43 -1.88 2.68
CA ARG A 377 -1.03 -1.62 3.06
C ARG A 377 -0.96 -0.55 4.16
N LEU A 378 -1.76 0.51 4.05
CA LEU A 378 -1.80 1.55 5.07
C LEU A 378 -2.44 1.04 6.37
N LYS A 379 -3.48 0.20 6.29
CA LYS A 379 -4.04 -0.52 7.45
C LYS A 379 -2.96 -1.33 8.17
N THR A 380 -2.14 -2.07 7.41
CA THR A 380 -1.05 -2.90 7.96
C THR A 380 0.01 -2.06 8.66
N ILE A 381 0.40 -0.92 8.08
CA ILE A 381 1.37 0.01 8.68
C ILE A 381 0.80 0.58 9.98
N ALA A 382 -0.42 1.10 9.96
CA ALA A 382 -1.07 1.68 11.14
C ALA A 382 -1.21 0.64 12.27
N SER A 383 -1.62 -0.59 11.93
CA SER A 383 -1.73 -1.70 12.88
C SER A 383 -0.37 -2.08 13.48
N THR A 384 0.69 -2.06 12.68
CA THR A 384 2.05 -2.32 13.16
C THR A 384 2.46 -1.29 14.21
N ILE A 385 2.17 -0.01 13.98
CA ILE A 385 2.49 1.08 14.90
C ILE A 385 1.71 0.94 16.21
N ILE A 386 0.41 0.61 16.13
CA ILE A 386 -0.43 0.32 17.30
C ILE A 386 0.18 -0.80 18.15
N THR A 387 0.55 -1.93 17.53
CA THR A 387 1.09 -3.10 18.25
C THR A 387 2.52 -2.93 18.79
N GLN A 388 3.30 -1.98 18.27
CA GLN A 388 4.72 -1.82 18.61
C GLN A 388 5.03 -0.57 19.44
N SER A 389 4.14 0.43 19.49
CA SER A 389 4.38 1.65 20.25
C SER A 389 4.14 1.44 21.74
N LYS A 390 5.16 1.72 22.56
CA LYS A 390 5.04 1.67 24.03
C LYS A 390 4.13 2.77 24.55
N GLU A 391 4.18 3.95 23.94
CA GLU A 391 3.37 5.10 24.28
C GLU A 391 1.89 4.82 24.04
N PHE A 392 1.57 4.17 22.91
CA PHE A 392 0.21 3.74 22.61
C PHE A 392 -0.34 2.80 23.68
N ILE A 393 0.42 1.76 24.02
CA ILE A 393 0.02 0.74 25.01
C ILE A 393 -0.25 1.35 26.40
N GLN A 394 0.43 2.45 26.74
CA GLN A 394 0.24 3.14 28.02
C GLN A 394 -1.01 4.03 28.06
N GLN A 395 -1.53 4.44 26.91
CA GLN A 395 -2.61 5.44 26.84
C GLN A 395 -3.95 4.88 26.38
N TYR A 396 -3.95 3.74 25.68
CA TYR A 396 -5.15 3.13 25.14
C TYR A 396 -5.56 1.88 25.91
N ASN A 397 -6.88 1.68 26.03
CA ASN A 397 -7.43 0.45 26.59
C ASN A 397 -7.34 -0.67 25.56
N VAL A 398 -6.84 -1.83 25.97
CA VAL A 398 -6.72 -3.01 25.10
C VAL A 398 -8.06 -3.52 24.57
N PHE A 399 -9.14 -3.36 25.35
CA PHE A 399 -10.48 -3.75 24.90
C PHE A 399 -10.97 -2.87 23.76
N ASP A 400 -10.66 -1.57 23.77
CA ASP A 400 -10.98 -0.68 22.63
C ASP A 400 -10.25 -1.14 21.35
N VAL A 401 -9.00 -1.59 21.49
CA VAL A 401 -8.20 -2.14 20.37
C VAL A 401 -8.81 -3.45 19.87
N LEU A 402 -9.26 -4.32 20.77
CA LEU A 402 -9.91 -5.59 20.44
C LEU A 402 -11.22 -5.35 19.67
N TYR A 403 -12.08 -4.47 20.18
CA TYR A 403 -13.35 -4.15 19.51
C TYR A 403 -13.12 -3.53 18.14
N LEU A 404 -12.13 -2.63 18.03
CA LEU A 404 -11.71 -2.05 16.76
C LEU A 404 -11.21 -3.11 15.77
N SER A 405 -10.46 -4.10 16.26
CA SER A 405 -9.95 -5.19 15.41
C SER A 405 -11.07 -6.02 14.80
N TRP A 406 -12.16 -6.25 15.56
CA TRP A 406 -13.32 -6.99 15.09
C TRP A 406 -14.15 -6.19 14.09
N GLU A 407 -14.31 -4.89 14.31
CA GLU A 407 -15.04 -3.99 13.41
C GLU A 407 -14.34 -3.84 12.06
N ILE A 408 -13.02 -3.65 12.06
CA ILE A 408 -12.22 -3.41 10.84
C ILE A 408 -11.73 -4.72 10.19
N GLY A 409 -11.83 -5.85 10.90
CA GLY A 409 -11.33 -7.15 10.45
C GLY A 409 -9.81 -7.21 10.36
N VAL A 410 -9.10 -6.76 11.40
CA VAL A 410 -7.63 -6.75 11.46
C VAL A 410 -7.12 -7.76 12.48
N GLU A 411 -6.81 -8.97 12.02
CA GLU A 411 -6.38 -10.09 12.86
C GLU A 411 -5.14 -9.77 13.70
N ARG A 412 -4.17 -9.01 13.17
CA ARG A 412 -2.97 -8.61 13.91
C ARG A 412 -3.31 -7.87 15.22
N LEU A 413 -4.35 -7.03 15.20
CA LEU A 413 -4.79 -6.28 16.38
C LEU A 413 -5.55 -7.17 17.35
N GLU A 414 -6.33 -8.12 16.85
CA GLU A 414 -7.05 -9.12 17.64
C GLU A 414 -6.06 -10.01 18.41
N GLN A 415 -5.09 -10.58 17.72
CA GLN A 415 -3.99 -11.36 18.30
C GLN A 415 -3.19 -10.55 19.33
N PHE A 416 -2.88 -9.28 19.03
CA PHE A 416 -2.20 -8.39 19.95
C PHE A 416 -3.00 -8.19 21.24
N ALA A 417 -4.30 -7.92 21.11
CA ALA A 417 -5.17 -7.70 22.26
C ALA A 417 -5.36 -8.98 23.08
N ALA A 418 -5.60 -10.13 22.45
CA ALA A 418 -5.71 -11.41 23.14
C ALA A 418 -4.42 -11.77 23.90
N LYS A 419 -3.25 -11.58 23.27
CA LYS A 419 -1.95 -11.77 23.92
C LYS A 419 -1.77 -10.85 25.12
N PHE A 420 -2.12 -9.57 24.99
CA PHE A 420 -2.03 -8.62 26.08
C PHE A 420 -2.96 -9.02 27.24
N ILE A 421 -4.19 -9.41 26.94
CA ILE A 421 -5.16 -9.90 27.94
C ILE A 421 -4.60 -11.12 28.68
N ALA A 422 -4.05 -12.11 27.96
CA ALA A 422 -3.46 -13.31 28.57
C ALA A 422 -2.27 -12.98 29.49
N ILE A 423 -1.39 -12.05 29.08
CA ILE A 423 -0.25 -11.62 29.90
C ILE A 423 -0.72 -10.91 31.18
N HIS A 424 -1.73 -10.05 31.06
CA HIS A 424 -2.25 -9.21 32.13
C HIS A 424 -3.53 -9.76 32.79
N LEU A 425 -3.80 -11.06 32.64
CA LEU A 425 -5.09 -11.67 33.04
C LEU A 425 -5.42 -11.46 34.53
N GLN A 426 -4.42 -11.58 35.41
CA GLN A 426 -4.57 -11.36 36.85
C GLN A 426 -4.88 -9.90 37.22
N GLU A 427 -4.54 -8.94 36.37
CA GLU A 427 -4.87 -7.52 36.55
C GLU A 427 -6.27 -7.23 35.99
N LEU A 428 -6.65 -7.91 34.91
CA LEU A 428 -7.87 -7.67 34.14
C LEU A 428 -9.08 -8.50 34.59
N TYR A 429 -8.93 -9.56 35.40
CA TYR A 429 -10.06 -10.47 35.72
C TYR A 429 -11.26 -9.78 36.40
N ASN A 430 -11.01 -8.68 37.12
CA ASN A 430 -12.06 -7.87 37.74
C ASN A 430 -12.60 -6.77 36.82
N ASP A 431 -11.94 -6.50 35.69
CA ASP A 431 -12.40 -5.51 34.72
C ASP A 431 -13.69 -6.03 34.07
N PRO A 432 -14.82 -5.32 34.17
CA PRO A 432 -16.06 -5.75 33.52
C PRO A 432 -15.93 -5.92 32.00
N GLU A 433 -14.97 -5.25 31.37
CA GLU A 433 -14.76 -5.35 29.92
C GLU A 433 -14.28 -6.74 29.48
N ILE A 434 -13.57 -7.52 30.32
CA ILE A 434 -13.18 -8.89 29.94
C ILE A 434 -14.41 -9.79 29.72
N LYS A 435 -15.40 -9.65 30.60
CA LYS A 435 -16.67 -10.39 30.49
C LYS A 435 -17.43 -9.97 29.25
N ARG A 436 -17.47 -8.67 28.99
CA ARG A 436 -18.13 -8.10 27.81
C ARG A 436 -17.47 -8.60 26.52
N ALA A 437 -16.14 -8.59 26.46
CA ALA A 437 -15.39 -9.07 25.31
C ALA A 437 -15.65 -10.57 25.03
N ILE A 438 -15.67 -11.41 26.06
CA ILE A 438 -15.97 -12.84 25.92
C ILE A 438 -17.41 -13.07 25.41
N VAL A 439 -18.40 -12.34 25.96
CA VAL A 439 -19.78 -12.43 25.49
C VAL A 439 -19.88 -12.00 24.02
N LEU A 440 -19.29 -10.86 23.65
CA LEU A 440 -19.29 -10.39 22.26
C LEU A 440 -18.60 -11.39 21.32
N SER A 441 -17.48 -11.98 21.73
CA SER A 441 -16.79 -13.01 20.97
C SER A 441 -17.67 -14.24 20.76
N SER A 442 -18.41 -14.69 21.79
CA SER A 442 -19.34 -15.82 21.68
C SER A 442 -20.50 -15.55 20.71
N GLU A 443 -20.99 -14.31 20.66
CA GLU A 443 -22.10 -13.93 19.79
C GLU A 443 -21.70 -13.90 18.30
N ARG A 444 -20.44 -13.55 17.99
CA ARG A 444 -19.90 -13.47 16.60
C ARG A 444 -20.00 -14.81 15.84
N ILE A 445 -20.01 -15.94 16.55
CA ILE A 445 -19.96 -17.30 15.99
C ILE A 445 -21.35 -17.87 15.65
N SER A 446 -22.43 -17.21 16.10
CA SER A 446 -23.83 -17.70 15.99
C SER A 446 -24.34 -17.99 14.56
N LEU A 447 -23.58 -17.66 13.51
CA LEU A 447 -23.89 -17.92 12.10
C LEU A 447 -23.12 -19.10 11.47
N ARG A 448 -22.18 -19.75 12.18
CA ARG A 448 -21.47 -20.96 11.74
C ARG A 448 -21.86 -22.15 12.63
N GLN A 449 -21.88 -23.35 12.06
CA GLN A 449 -22.37 -24.58 12.70
C GLN A 449 -21.44 -25.14 13.81
N GLU A 450 -20.64 -24.30 14.45
CA GLU A 450 -19.72 -24.67 15.54
C GLU A 450 -20.17 -23.89 16.79
N THR A 451 -20.95 -24.54 17.65
CA THR A 451 -21.59 -23.93 18.83
C THR A 451 -20.74 -24.01 20.09
N ASP A 452 -19.52 -24.56 20.01
CA ASP A 452 -18.79 -25.08 21.17
C ASP A 452 -17.43 -24.37 21.38
N THR A 453 -17.15 -23.25 20.71
CA THR A 453 -15.89 -22.50 20.87
C THR A 453 -16.14 -21.00 21.00
N VAL A 454 -15.28 -20.32 21.78
CA VAL A 454 -15.25 -18.86 21.88
C VAL A 454 -13.87 -18.40 21.47
N GLU A 455 -13.74 -17.85 20.26
CA GLU A 455 -12.45 -17.50 19.62
C GLU A 455 -11.50 -16.74 20.56
N LEU A 456 -11.99 -15.71 21.25
CA LEU A 456 -11.16 -14.92 22.17
C LEU A 456 -10.62 -15.77 23.34
N VAL A 457 -11.42 -16.71 23.83
CA VAL A 457 -11.03 -17.59 24.95
C VAL A 457 -9.96 -18.57 24.48
N ASP A 458 -10.10 -19.11 23.29
CA ASP A 458 -9.11 -20.01 22.69
C ASP A 458 -7.79 -19.28 22.43
N ASP A 459 -7.84 -18.04 21.94
CA ASP A 459 -6.65 -17.19 21.80
C ASP A 459 -5.99 -16.88 23.15
N ILE A 460 -6.77 -16.59 24.20
CA ILE A 460 -6.25 -16.38 25.56
C ILE A 460 -5.57 -17.66 26.05
N ARG A 461 -6.20 -18.83 25.93
CA ARG A 461 -5.63 -20.13 26.31
C ARG A 461 -4.32 -20.39 25.55
N TYR A 462 -4.30 -20.14 24.24
CA TYR A 462 -3.10 -20.24 23.42
C TYR A 462 -1.97 -19.33 23.93
N TYR A 463 -2.25 -18.05 24.20
CA TYR A 463 -1.21 -17.13 24.69
C TYR A 463 -0.79 -17.38 26.13
N LEU A 464 -1.63 -18.00 26.97
CA LEU A 464 -1.23 -18.50 28.28
C LEU A 464 -0.22 -19.63 28.16
N LEU A 465 -0.41 -20.62 27.28
CA LEU A 465 0.59 -21.65 27.01
C LEU A 465 1.94 -21.02 26.61
N ARG A 466 1.91 -20.02 25.73
CA ARG A 466 3.13 -19.30 25.28
C ARG A 466 3.78 -18.47 26.39
N LYS A 467 2.99 -17.86 27.29
CA LYS A 467 3.49 -17.11 28.46
C LYS A 467 4.34 -18.00 29.37
N TYR A 468 3.95 -19.26 29.54
CA TYR A 468 4.65 -20.24 30.38
C TYR A 468 5.60 -21.16 29.60
N SER A 469 5.74 -20.97 28.28
CA SER A 469 6.57 -21.81 27.40
C SER A 469 6.17 -23.29 27.41
N PHE A 470 4.87 -23.57 27.46
CA PHE A 470 4.31 -24.91 27.38
C PHE A 470 3.74 -25.19 25.99
N GLU A 471 3.85 -26.44 25.55
CA GLU A 471 3.05 -27.03 24.48
C GLU A 471 1.85 -27.80 25.09
N PRO A 472 0.79 -28.10 24.32
CA PRO A 472 -0.37 -28.84 24.83
C PRO A 472 -0.01 -30.16 25.51
N ASP A 473 0.94 -30.91 24.95
CA ASP A 473 1.41 -32.19 25.49
C ASP A 473 2.08 -32.04 26.87
N ASP A 474 2.71 -30.89 27.14
CA ASP A 474 3.35 -30.63 28.44
C ASP A 474 2.29 -30.54 29.56
N VAL A 475 1.13 -29.95 29.26
CA VAL A 475 0.03 -29.79 30.23
C VAL A 475 -0.49 -31.16 30.68
N GLU A 476 -0.71 -32.09 29.74
CA GLU A 476 -1.14 -33.45 30.05
C GLU A 476 -0.12 -34.20 30.93
N LEU A 477 1.18 -33.99 30.70
CA LEU A 477 2.25 -34.58 31.50
C LEU A 477 2.28 -34.02 32.92
N PHE A 478 2.06 -32.71 33.08
CA PHE A 478 2.07 -32.05 34.37
C PHE A 478 0.82 -32.32 35.20
N GLU A 479 -0.35 -32.52 34.58
CA GLU A 479 -1.58 -32.91 35.28
C GLU A 479 -1.45 -34.25 36.02
N ASN A 480 -0.65 -35.17 35.47
CA ASN A 480 -0.41 -36.48 36.04
C ASN A 480 0.78 -36.52 37.05
N GLN A 481 1.35 -35.37 37.39
CA GLN A 481 2.52 -35.24 38.25
C GLN A 481 2.15 -34.78 39.67
N ASP A 482 2.64 -35.48 40.69
CA ASP A 482 2.33 -35.18 42.11
C ASP A 482 3.40 -34.31 42.80
N ASP A 483 4.58 -34.13 42.20
CA ASP A 483 5.68 -33.34 42.77
C ASP A 483 5.41 -31.83 42.67
N LEU A 484 4.84 -31.27 43.74
CA LEU A 484 4.52 -29.85 43.88
C LEU A 484 5.74 -28.93 43.76
N GLU A 485 6.93 -29.36 44.18
CA GLU A 485 8.14 -28.53 44.11
C GLU A 485 8.64 -28.43 42.66
N TYR A 486 8.62 -29.55 41.94
CA TYR A 486 8.86 -29.59 40.50
C TYR A 486 7.83 -28.76 39.71
N LEU A 487 6.53 -28.95 39.96
CA LEU A 487 5.46 -28.21 39.28
C LEU A 487 5.54 -26.70 39.49
N LYS A 488 5.95 -26.27 40.69
CA LYS A 488 6.20 -24.85 40.97
C LYS A 488 7.44 -24.35 40.23
N GLN A 489 8.50 -25.15 40.16
CA GLN A 489 9.74 -24.75 39.49
C GLN A 489 9.55 -24.54 37.99
N VAL A 490 8.74 -25.38 37.34
CA VAL A 490 8.43 -25.27 35.90
C VAL A 490 7.35 -24.22 35.59
N GLY A 491 6.74 -23.61 36.61
CA GLY A 491 5.71 -22.56 36.44
C GLY A 491 4.29 -23.09 36.19
N TYR A 492 4.07 -24.39 36.32
CA TYR A 492 2.76 -25.02 36.05
C TYR A 492 1.69 -24.60 37.07
N LEU A 493 2.06 -24.37 38.33
CA LEU A 493 1.12 -23.90 39.35
C LEU A 493 0.60 -22.49 39.05
N GLU A 494 1.43 -21.61 38.49
CA GLU A 494 1.02 -20.29 38.04
C GLU A 494 0.14 -20.36 36.79
N TYR A 495 0.48 -21.21 35.82
CA TYR A 495 -0.36 -21.48 34.65
C TYR A 495 -1.76 -21.96 35.06
N ARG A 496 -1.84 -22.92 35.98
CA ARG A 496 -3.12 -23.46 36.46
C ARG A 496 -3.99 -22.38 37.11
N LYS A 497 -3.39 -21.45 37.86
CA LYS A 497 -4.13 -20.32 38.44
C LYS A 497 -4.70 -19.38 37.38
N ASP A 498 -3.93 -19.10 36.32
CA ASP A 498 -4.42 -18.28 35.22
C ASP A 498 -5.55 -18.98 34.45
N MET A 499 -5.47 -20.30 34.25
CA MET A 499 -6.56 -21.10 33.69
C MET A 499 -7.81 -21.12 34.58
N GLU A 500 -7.65 -21.29 35.90
CA GLU A 500 -8.75 -21.21 36.87
C GLU A 500 -9.48 -19.85 36.80
N ILE A 501 -8.79 -18.76 36.47
CA ILE A 501 -9.41 -17.44 36.24
C ILE A 501 -10.29 -17.46 34.98
N VAL A 502 -9.80 -18.03 33.87
CA VAL A 502 -10.58 -18.14 32.62
C VAL A 502 -11.85 -18.94 32.88
N ASP A 503 -11.73 -20.09 33.55
CA ASP A 503 -12.86 -20.98 33.85
C ASP A 503 -13.88 -20.33 34.80
N ASP A 504 -13.44 -19.58 35.82
CA ASP A 504 -14.35 -18.81 36.70
C ASP A 504 -15.11 -17.72 35.92
N ILE A 505 -14.47 -17.06 34.95
CA ILE A 505 -15.14 -16.07 34.09
C ILE A 505 -16.22 -16.75 33.23
N LEU A 506 -15.87 -17.86 32.57
CA LEU A 506 -16.78 -18.65 31.72
C LEU A 506 -17.98 -19.17 32.50
N SER A 507 -17.74 -19.77 33.66
CA SER A 507 -18.78 -20.30 34.55
C SER A 507 -19.77 -19.21 34.98
N ARG A 508 -19.28 -18.00 35.30
CA ARG A 508 -20.14 -16.85 35.64
C ARG A 508 -20.99 -16.34 34.47
N LEU A 509 -20.56 -16.61 33.25
CA LEU A 509 -21.27 -16.22 32.03
C LEU A 509 -22.23 -17.31 31.53
N ASN A 510 -22.24 -18.50 32.15
CA ASN A 510 -22.92 -19.71 31.65
C ASN A 510 -22.46 -20.08 30.22
N LEU A 511 -21.21 -19.80 29.91
CA LEU A 511 -20.54 -20.20 28.68
C LEU A 511 -19.63 -21.37 29.06
N ASP A 512 -20.19 -22.56 29.28
CA ASP A 512 -19.38 -23.75 29.46
C ASP A 512 -18.86 -24.17 28.08
N VAL A 513 -17.59 -23.85 27.82
CA VAL A 513 -16.85 -24.06 26.54
C VAL A 513 -15.70 -25.04 26.76
#